data_AF-U9SHH9-F1
#
_entry.id   AF-U9SHH9-F1
#
_cell.length_a   1.000
_cell.length_b   1.000
_cell.length_c   1.000
_cell.angle_alpha   90.00
_cell.angle_beta   90.00
_cell.angle_gamma   90.00
#
_symmetry.space_group_name_H-M   'P 1'
#
loop_
_entity.id
_entity.type
_entity.pdbx_description
1 polymer ?
#
loop_
_entity_poly.entity_id
_entity_poly.type
_entity_poly.pdbx_seq_one_letter_code
_entity_poly.pdbx_strand_id
1 'polypeptide(L)'
;MKCTKCQIDKLSKEFPVDTIGRKCIHIPTHCLKCLIKHFDVQKAQQKCPECEVIISKHEIKELNLAWEKALFRISLKNISEIKTKNKNNPDQNGENNTAKGNVYVILLNGTKLTFKLEDLNTVADLKEAIEKQTKVRINKQKLSYKGAELKTFSDQGTKNPLSDYSIVPESHIQLMVLLYSISKELSINALTFDLFWGYPTTGSDFLDGTCMLYTGIGSESQHYRTFDYAATRFSDIPNISHSGDIMDHINQRGHHCITANLASMPPDVTKLYFILSAYNSPNIGCFPNPSFNMFDPSNPDAQLCSYTIQSAADSQAVIMCVVEKNDINSWNVFEIGKLSAGNAMNYQPILNTINGINQY
;
A
#
# COMPACT_ATOMS: atom_id res chain seq x y z
N MET A 1 -16.87 -2.82 10.83
CA MET A 1 -18.28 -2.78 11.29
C MET A 1 -19.00 -4.03 10.77
N LYS A 2 -19.78 -4.71 11.59
CA LYS A 2 -20.51 -5.91 11.16
C LYS A 2 -21.84 -5.53 10.49
N CYS A 3 -22.08 -6.02 9.28
CA CYS A 3 -23.34 -5.75 8.58
C CYS A 3 -24.45 -6.65 9.16
N THR A 4 -25.54 -6.06 9.67
CA THR A 4 -26.63 -6.81 10.31
C THR A 4 -27.44 -7.66 9.31
N LYS A 5 -27.40 -7.33 8.01
CA LYS A 5 -28.07 -8.15 6.97
C LYS A 5 -27.27 -9.37 6.54
N CYS A 6 -25.97 -9.23 6.27
CA CYS A 6 -25.15 -10.34 5.75
C CYS A 6 -24.26 -10.99 6.81
N GLN A 7 -24.22 -10.44 8.03
CA GLN A 7 -23.45 -10.95 9.18
C GLN A 7 -21.94 -11.05 8.96
N ILE A 8 -21.41 -10.36 7.93
CA ILE A 8 -19.99 -10.30 7.61
C ILE A 8 -19.39 -9.01 8.20
N ASP A 9 -18.16 -9.10 8.71
CA ASP A 9 -17.36 -7.93 9.08
C ASP A 9 -16.87 -7.17 7.85
N LYS A 10 -17.24 -5.89 7.80
CA LYS A 10 -17.06 -4.99 6.65
C LYS A 10 -16.27 -3.75 7.04
N LEU A 11 -15.57 -3.15 6.09
CA LEU A 11 -14.93 -1.85 6.31
C LEU A 11 -16.01 -0.79 6.56
N SER A 12 -15.72 0.24 7.36
CA SER A 12 -16.67 1.35 7.61
C SER A 12 -17.14 1.98 6.30
N LYS A 13 -16.25 2.12 5.32
CA LYS A 13 -16.55 2.63 3.97
C LYS A 13 -17.49 1.76 3.14
N GLU A 14 -17.76 0.52 3.53
CA GLU A 14 -18.76 -0.34 2.87
C GLU A 14 -20.20 -0.05 3.34
N PHE A 15 -20.39 0.93 4.23
CA PHE A 15 -21.70 1.38 4.73
C PHE A 15 -21.99 2.80 4.24
N PRO A 16 -23.28 3.19 4.15
CA PRO A 16 -23.64 4.59 3.95
C PRO A 16 -22.98 5.49 5.00
N VAL A 17 -22.38 6.58 4.55
CA VAL A 17 -21.77 7.59 5.43
C VAL A 17 -22.81 8.42 6.19
N ASP A 18 -24.06 8.40 5.71
CA ASP A 18 -25.21 9.11 6.26
C ASP A 18 -26.49 8.29 6.04
N THR A 19 -27.63 8.80 6.49
CA THR A 19 -28.97 8.25 6.28
C THR A 19 -29.26 7.95 4.80
N ILE A 20 -29.96 6.84 4.52
CA ILE A 20 -30.32 6.45 3.15
C ILE A 20 -31.54 7.18 2.59
N GLY A 21 -32.26 7.90 3.45
CA GLY A 21 -33.36 8.78 3.05
C GLY A 21 -33.47 9.92 4.04
N ARG A 22 -33.88 11.09 3.57
CA ARG A 22 -33.91 12.34 4.35
C ARG A 22 -34.83 12.29 5.58
N LYS A 23 -35.73 11.30 5.61
CA LYS A 23 -36.67 11.05 6.72
C LYS A 23 -36.24 9.89 7.63
N CYS A 24 -35.13 9.21 7.32
CA CYS A 24 -34.56 8.21 8.22
C CYS A 24 -33.92 8.92 9.41
N ILE A 25 -34.15 8.40 10.62
CA ILE A 25 -33.58 8.93 11.86
C ILE A 25 -32.42 8.06 12.39
N HIS A 26 -31.82 7.26 11.52
CA HIS A 26 -30.76 6.33 11.88
C HIS A 26 -29.73 6.20 10.76
N ILE A 27 -28.48 5.94 11.15
CA ILE A 27 -27.45 5.50 10.22
C ILE A 27 -27.70 4.01 9.93
N PRO A 28 -27.68 3.56 8.67
CA PRO A 28 -27.95 2.16 8.32
C PRO A 28 -26.90 1.20 8.86
N THR A 29 -27.38 0.09 9.44
CA THR A 29 -26.54 -1.04 9.87
C THR A 29 -26.33 -2.08 8.77
N HIS A 30 -26.96 -1.87 7.61
CA HIS A 30 -26.75 -2.65 6.39
C HIS A 30 -25.64 -2.03 5.51
N CYS A 31 -24.74 -2.87 4.98
CA CYS A 31 -23.75 -2.42 4.01
C CYS A 31 -24.40 -2.02 2.67
N LEU A 32 -23.72 -1.15 1.90
CA LEU A 32 -24.18 -0.63 0.61
C LEU A 32 -24.60 -1.75 -0.36
N LYS A 33 -23.87 -2.87 -0.38
CA LYS A 33 -24.20 -4.05 -1.21
C LYS A 33 -25.56 -4.65 -0.85
N CYS A 34 -25.86 -4.76 0.44
CA CYS A 34 -27.11 -5.32 0.94
C CYS A 34 -28.27 -4.37 0.67
N LEU A 35 -28.05 -3.06 0.86
CA LEU A 35 -29.06 -2.05 0.58
C LEU A 35 -29.42 -1.99 -0.90
N ILE A 36 -28.44 -2.06 -1.81
CA ILE A 36 -28.70 -2.05 -3.26
C ILE A 36 -29.38 -3.32 -3.73
N LYS A 37 -29.09 -4.47 -3.12
CA LYS A 37 -29.84 -5.69 -3.38
C LYS A 37 -31.28 -5.63 -2.86
N HIS A 38 -31.55 -4.81 -1.84
CA HIS A 38 -32.87 -4.63 -1.25
C HIS A 38 -33.74 -3.69 -2.09
N PHE A 39 -33.17 -2.63 -2.67
CA PHE A 39 -33.92 -1.66 -3.47
C PHE A 39 -33.93 -1.97 -4.97
N ASP A 40 -35.12 -2.04 -5.55
CA ASP A 40 -35.34 -2.13 -7.00
C ASP A 40 -35.56 -0.74 -7.59
N VAL A 41 -34.65 -0.27 -8.45
CA VAL A 41 -34.69 1.08 -9.05
C VAL A 41 -35.96 1.32 -9.90
N GLN A 42 -36.65 0.25 -10.33
CA GLN A 42 -37.87 0.36 -11.13
C GLN A 42 -39.14 0.56 -10.28
N LYS A 43 -39.10 0.29 -8.96
CA LYS A 43 -40.24 0.49 -8.06
C LYS A 43 -40.32 1.93 -7.53
N ALA A 44 -41.52 2.52 -7.57
CA ALA A 44 -41.74 3.93 -7.27
C ALA A 44 -41.62 4.28 -5.78
N GLN A 45 -41.99 3.37 -4.87
CA GLN A 45 -41.95 3.58 -3.42
C GLN A 45 -41.49 2.30 -2.73
N GLN A 46 -40.40 2.39 -1.97
CA GLN A 46 -39.85 1.27 -1.21
C GLN A 46 -39.51 1.73 0.20
N LYS A 47 -39.68 0.83 1.17
CA LYS A 47 -39.43 1.13 2.58
C LYS A 47 -37.97 0.87 2.95
N CYS A 48 -37.42 1.73 3.80
CA CYS A 48 -36.16 1.46 4.50
C CYS A 48 -36.25 0.12 5.22
N PRO A 49 -35.26 -0.77 5.09
CA PRO A 49 -35.29 -2.08 5.74
C PRO A 49 -35.12 -2.04 7.27
N GLU A 50 -34.83 -0.87 7.86
CA GLU A 50 -34.54 -0.72 9.28
C GLU A 50 -35.54 0.18 10.03
N CYS A 51 -36.14 1.18 9.37
CA CYS A 51 -37.14 2.06 9.99
C CYS A 51 -38.45 2.22 9.21
N GLU A 52 -38.64 1.45 8.14
CA GLU A 52 -39.85 1.44 7.30
C GLU A 52 -40.26 2.75 6.60
N VAL A 53 -39.49 3.82 6.76
CA VAL A 53 -39.69 5.11 6.07
C VAL A 53 -39.63 4.91 4.56
N ILE A 54 -40.52 5.56 3.82
CA ILE A 54 -40.54 5.51 2.35
C ILE A 54 -39.31 6.24 1.80
N ILE A 55 -38.52 5.53 1.00
CA ILE A 55 -37.37 6.04 0.26
C ILE A 55 -37.79 6.35 -1.17
N SER A 56 -37.49 7.56 -1.63
CA SER A 56 -37.79 8.02 -2.98
C SER A 56 -36.88 7.39 -4.04
N LYS A 57 -37.34 7.40 -5.29
CA LYS A 57 -36.54 6.95 -6.44
C LYS A 57 -35.21 7.72 -6.60
N HIS A 58 -35.19 9.00 -6.22
CA HIS A 58 -33.97 9.81 -6.28
C HIS A 58 -32.96 9.36 -5.21
N GLU A 59 -33.39 9.12 -3.97
CA GLU A 59 -32.52 8.63 -2.89
C GLU A 59 -31.96 7.23 -3.21
N ILE A 60 -32.76 6.34 -3.82
CA ILE A 60 -32.27 5.05 -4.32
C ILE A 60 -31.20 5.24 -5.42
N LYS A 61 -31.35 6.22 -6.31
CA LYS A 61 -30.35 6.53 -7.34
C LYS A 61 -29.05 7.04 -6.73
N GLU A 62 -29.12 7.95 -5.76
CA GLU A 62 -27.94 8.45 -5.04
C GLU A 62 -27.20 7.31 -4.33
N LEU A 63 -27.94 6.38 -3.71
CA LEU A 63 -27.35 5.20 -3.06
C LEU A 63 -26.64 4.28 -4.06
N ASN A 64 -27.24 4.05 -5.23
CA ASN A 64 -26.60 3.31 -6.31
C ASN A 64 -25.35 4.03 -6.84
N LEU A 65 -25.40 5.36 -6.97
CA LEU A 65 -24.26 6.16 -7.40
C LEU A 65 -23.11 6.09 -6.38
N ALA A 66 -23.42 6.15 -5.09
CA ALA A 66 -22.44 6.01 -4.01
C ALA A 66 -21.74 4.64 -4.06
N TRP A 67 -22.47 3.58 -4.41
CA TRP A 67 -21.91 2.24 -4.61
C TRP A 67 -21.09 2.08 -5.88
N GLU A 68 -21.52 2.66 -7.00
CA GLU A 68 -20.76 2.65 -8.26
C GLU A 68 -19.44 3.41 -8.13
N LYS A 69 -19.45 4.54 -7.40
CA LYS A 69 -18.26 5.34 -7.10
C LYS A 69 -17.37 4.76 -6.01
N ALA A 70 -17.81 3.69 -5.35
CA ALA A 70 -17.07 3.14 -4.24
C ALA A 70 -15.82 2.40 -4.72
N LEU A 71 -14.65 2.90 -4.32
CA LEU A 71 -13.31 2.41 -4.72
C LEU A 71 -13.04 0.93 -4.38
N PHE A 72 -13.94 0.27 -3.64
CA PHE A 72 -13.85 -1.16 -3.30
C PHE A 72 -14.53 -2.09 -4.33
N ARG A 73 -15.06 -1.55 -5.44
CA ARG A 73 -15.79 -2.33 -6.45
C ARG A 73 -14.88 -2.81 -7.59
N ILE A 74 -14.23 -3.96 -7.39
CA ILE A 74 -13.78 -4.79 -8.52
C ILE A 74 -14.93 -5.73 -8.88
N SER A 75 -15.56 -5.53 -10.05
CA SER A 75 -16.67 -6.36 -10.53
C SER A 75 -16.17 -7.45 -11.48
N LEU A 76 -16.19 -8.69 -10.98
CA LEU A 76 -16.14 -9.94 -11.75
C LEU A 76 -17.42 -10.10 -12.59
N LYS A 77 -17.37 -9.83 -13.89
CA LYS A 77 -18.24 -10.46 -14.89
C LYS A 77 -17.46 -10.63 -16.19
N ASN A 78 -17.51 -11.85 -16.72
CA ASN A 78 -16.98 -12.34 -18.01
C ASN A 78 -15.80 -13.32 -17.94
N ILE A 79 -15.85 -14.33 -17.08
CA ILE A 79 -15.15 -15.62 -17.33
C ILE A 79 -15.97 -16.77 -16.77
N SER A 80 -17.15 -17.02 -17.35
CA SER A 80 -17.89 -18.25 -17.08
C SER A 80 -18.72 -18.63 -18.30
N GLU A 81 -18.05 -18.71 -19.45
CA GLU A 81 -18.61 -19.27 -20.68
C GLU A 81 -17.49 -19.71 -21.64
N ILE A 82 -16.46 -20.39 -21.12
CA ILE A 82 -15.55 -21.19 -21.94
C ILE A 82 -15.34 -22.55 -21.27
N LYS A 83 -16.07 -23.53 -21.82
CA LYS A 83 -15.71 -24.93 -22.02
C LYS A 83 -15.71 -25.87 -20.81
N THR A 84 -16.82 -26.59 -20.60
CA THR A 84 -17.13 -27.97 -21.06
C THR A 84 -16.51 -29.09 -20.23
N LYS A 85 -17.42 -29.93 -19.69
CA LYS A 85 -17.42 -31.39 -19.67
C LYS A 85 -16.05 -32.07 -19.52
N ASN A 86 -15.86 -32.77 -18.41
CA ASN A 86 -15.55 -34.19 -18.46
C ASN A 86 -16.11 -34.90 -17.23
N LYS A 87 -17.01 -35.85 -17.49
CA LYS A 87 -17.31 -36.99 -16.60
C LYS A 87 -16.12 -37.95 -16.69
N ASN A 88 -15.65 -38.46 -15.56
CA ASN A 88 -15.50 -39.90 -15.26
C ASN A 88 -14.71 -40.08 -13.94
N ASN A 89 -15.31 -40.81 -13.00
CA ASN A 89 -14.65 -41.52 -11.88
C ASN A 89 -14.41 -42.99 -12.34
N PRO A 90 -13.57 -43.84 -11.69
CA PRO A 90 -13.34 -43.90 -10.23
C PRO A 90 -11.90 -44.21 -9.73
N ASP A 91 -11.71 -43.92 -8.43
CA ASP A 91 -10.87 -44.52 -7.39
C ASP A 91 -9.43 -45.03 -7.70
N GLN A 92 -8.44 -44.49 -6.98
CA GLN A 92 -7.63 -45.26 -6.01
C GLN A 92 -6.65 -44.38 -5.22
N ASN A 93 -6.77 -44.49 -3.89
CA ASN A 93 -5.82 -44.27 -2.80
C ASN A 93 -4.43 -43.65 -3.09
N GLY A 94 -4.27 -42.45 -2.55
CA GLY A 94 -3.01 -41.85 -2.16
C GLY A 94 -3.34 -40.58 -1.40
N GLU A 95 -3.62 -40.69 -0.10
CA GLU A 95 -3.72 -39.53 0.79
C GLU A 95 -2.34 -38.87 0.91
N ASN A 96 -1.96 -38.13 -0.13
CA ASN A 96 -1.10 -36.99 0.03
C ASN A 96 -1.92 -35.98 0.82
N ASN A 97 -1.64 -35.88 2.11
CA ASN A 97 -2.12 -34.80 2.98
C ASN A 97 -1.64 -33.46 2.41
N THR A 98 -2.32 -32.99 1.38
CA THR A 98 -2.23 -31.64 0.86
C THR A 98 -2.81 -30.77 1.96
N ALA A 99 -1.94 -30.03 2.66
CA ALA A 99 -2.35 -29.16 3.75
C ALA A 99 -3.39 -28.17 3.22
N LYS A 100 -4.65 -28.33 3.65
CA LYS A 100 -5.77 -27.47 3.27
C LYS A 100 -5.85 -26.31 4.26
N GLY A 101 -6.11 -25.12 3.75
CA GLY A 101 -6.28 -23.94 4.60
C GLY A 101 -5.82 -22.66 3.94
N ASN A 102 -5.94 -21.56 4.66
CA ASN A 102 -5.57 -20.25 4.13
C ASN A 102 -4.08 -19.97 4.34
N VAL A 103 -3.47 -19.29 3.40
CA VAL A 103 -2.19 -18.60 3.58
C VAL A 103 -2.41 -17.12 3.31
N TYR A 104 -1.68 -16.28 4.03
CA TYR A 104 -1.86 -14.84 3.96
C TYR A 104 -0.63 -14.17 3.40
N VAL A 105 -0.84 -13.26 2.44
CA VAL A 105 0.23 -12.40 1.92
C VAL A 105 -0.02 -10.98 2.41
N ILE A 106 0.95 -10.41 3.11
CA ILE A 106 0.86 -9.09 3.75
C ILE A 106 1.76 -8.11 2.99
N LEU A 107 1.17 -7.06 2.44
CA LEU A 107 1.92 -5.95 1.83
C LEU A 107 2.48 -5.03 2.92
N LEU A 108 3.49 -4.22 2.60
CA LEU A 108 4.08 -3.27 3.56
C LEU A 108 3.10 -2.19 4.05
N ASN A 109 2.07 -1.85 3.25
CA ASN A 109 0.96 -1.00 3.72
C ASN A 109 0.03 -1.70 4.73
N GLY A 110 0.22 -3.00 5.00
CA GLY A 110 -0.59 -3.84 5.87
C GLY A 110 -1.79 -4.50 5.18
N THR A 111 -1.95 -4.35 3.86
CA THR A 111 -3.00 -5.04 3.11
C THR A 111 -2.77 -6.54 3.20
N LYS A 112 -3.82 -7.28 3.61
CA LYS A 112 -3.82 -8.73 3.74
C LYS A 112 -4.57 -9.37 2.58
N LEU A 113 -3.84 -10.13 1.76
CA LEU A 113 -4.39 -11.02 0.73
C LEU A 113 -4.56 -12.41 1.32
N THR A 114 -5.59 -13.13 0.90
CA THR A 114 -5.88 -14.48 1.38
C THR A 114 -5.92 -15.43 0.19
N PHE A 115 -5.14 -16.49 0.25
CA PHE A 115 -5.07 -17.54 -0.75
C PHE A 115 -5.31 -18.89 -0.11
N LYS A 116 -5.82 -19.84 -0.89
CA LYS A 116 -5.97 -21.22 -0.47
C LYS A 116 -4.68 -21.97 -0.74
N LEU A 117 -4.10 -22.59 0.29
CA LEU A 117 -2.85 -23.34 0.17
C LEU A 117 -3.01 -24.55 -0.74
N GLU A 118 -4.19 -25.16 -0.77
CA GLU A 118 -4.49 -26.28 -1.69
C GLU A 118 -4.44 -25.90 -3.18
N ASP A 119 -4.52 -24.62 -3.52
CA ASP A 119 -4.43 -24.11 -4.89
C ASP A 119 -2.98 -23.70 -5.26
N LEU A 120 -2.02 -23.84 -4.34
CA LEU A 120 -0.66 -23.31 -4.45
C LEU A 120 0.41 -24.38 -4.16
N ASN A 121 1.08 -24.88 -5.20
CA ASN A 121 2.15 -25.89 -5.01
C ASN A 121 3.53 -25.24 -4.88
N THR A 122 3.76 -24.15 -5.61
CA THR A 122 5.07 -23.51 -5.75
C THR A 122 5.06 -22.01 -5.48
N VAL A 123 6.24 -21.44 -5.25
CA VAL A 123 6.44 -19.98 -5.17
C VAL A 123 5.94 -19.29 -6.45
N ALA A 124 6.11 -19.94 -7.61
CA ALA A 124 5.61 -19.42 -8.89
C ALA A 124 4.07 -19.32 -8.90
N ASP A 125 3.37 -20.34 -8.41
CA ASP A 125 1.90 -20.35 -8.36
C ASP A 125 1.37 -19.24 -7.47
N LEU A 126 2.03 -19.01 -6.31
CA LEU A 126 1.71 -17.91 -5.41
C LEU A 126 1.90 -16.55 -6.09
N LYS A 127 3.02 -16.36 -6.82
CA LYS A 127 3.26 -15.10 -7.55
C LYS A 127 2.25 -14.85 -8.66
N GLU A 128 1.84 -15.89 -9.38
CA GLU A 128 0.78 -15.81 -10.38
C GLU A 128 -0.58 -15.47 -9.75
N ALA A 129 -0.91 -16.07 -8.60
CA ALA A 129 -2.14 -15.79 -7.87
C ALA A 129 -2.18 -14.33 -7.38
N ILE A 130 -1.06 -13.83 -6.87
CA ILE A 130 -0.89 -12.42 -6.49
C ILE A 130 -1.10 -11.52 -7.70
N GLU A 131 -0.43 -11.77 -8.83
CA GLU A 131 -0.57 -10.94 -10.04
C GLU A 131 -2.02 -10.91 -10.54
N LYS A 132 -2.72 -12.05 -10.52
CA LYS A 132 -4.14 -12.12 -10.90
C LYS A 132 -5.00 -11.20 -10.03
N GLN A 133 -4.76 -11.19 -8.72
CA GLN A 133 -5.52 -10.42 -7.73
C GLN A 133 -5.13 -8.94 -7.64
N THR A 134 -3.85 -8.60 -7.74
CA THR A 134 -3.33 -7.23 -7.48
C THR A 134 -2.86 -6.49 -8.74
N LYS A 135 -2.64 -7.20 -9.85
CA LYS A 135 -1.99 -6.71 -11.08
C LYS A 135 -0.51 -6.32 -10.91
N VAL A 136 0.09 -6.61 -9.75
CA VAL A 136 1.54 -6.47 -9.57
C VAL A 136 2.24 -7.56 -10.38
N ARG A 137 3.06 -7.15 -11.36
CA ARG A 137 3.74 -8.11 -12.25
C ARG A 137 4.66 -9.04 -11.48
N ILE A 138 4.75 -10.30 -11.89
CA ILE A 138 5.57 -11.34 -11.21
C ILE A 138 7.01 -10.89 -10.96
N ASN A 139 7.64 -10.22 -11.93
CA ASN A 139 9.01 -9.72 -11.82
C ASN A 139 9.19 -8.54 -10.84
N LYS A 140 8.09 -7.93 -10.39
CA LYS A 140 8.06 -6.90 -9.36
C LYS A 140 7.68 -7.43 -7.97
N GLN A 141 7.44 -8.74 -7.84
CA GLN A 141 7.08 -9.36 -6.57
C GLN A 141 8.29 -9.99 -5.89
N LYS A 142 8.70 -9.41 -4.76
CA LYS A 142 9.65 -10.00 -3.83
C LYS A 142 8.87 -10.53 -2.62
N LEU A 143 8.97 -11.83 -2.36
CA LEU A 143 8.26 -12.50 -1.28
C LEU A 143 9.26 -12.95 -0.22
N SER A 144 8.93 -12.73 1.05
CA SER A 144 9.74 -13.18 2.19
C SER A 144 8.87 -13.90 3.22
N TYR A 145 9.45 -14.90 3.87
CA TYR A 145 8.83 -15.62 4.97
C TYR A 145 9.90 -15.93 6.03
N LYS A 146 9.63 -15.54 7.29
CA LYS A 146 10.58 -15.70 8.41
C LYS A 146 11.98 -15.14 8.10
N GLY A 147 12.03 -13.98 7.44
CA GLY A 147 13.28 -13.33 7.05
C GLY A 147 14.00 -13.94 5.84
N ALA A 148 13.52 -15.05 5.28
CA ALA A 148 14.10 -15.66 4.08
C ALA A 148 13.31 -15.26 2.82
N GLU A 149 14.02 -14.87 1.75
CA GLU A 149 13.40 -14.63 0.44
C GLU A 149 12.93 -15.94 -0.21
N LEU A 150 11.70 -15.96 -0.71
CA LEU A 150 11.16 -17.07 -1.48
C LEU A 150 11.68 -17.01 -2.93
N LYS A 151 12.69 -17.82 -3.24
CA LYS A 151 13.21 -17.96 -4.60
C LYS A 151 12.22 -18.74 -5.46
N THR A 152 11.93 -18.23 -6.66
CA THR A 152 11.02 -18.90 -7.61
C THR A 152 11.61 -20.24 -8.11
N PHE A 153 12.91 -20.26 -8.37
CA PHE A 153 13.63 -21.42 -8.88
C PHE A 153 14.79 -21.81 -7.97
N SER A 154 15.10 -23.10 -7.91
CA SER A 154 16.32 -23.63 -7.32
C SER A 154 17.52 -23.34 -8.22
N ASP A 155 18.73 -23.59 -7.71
CA ASP A 155 19.98 -23.48 -8.50
C ASP A 155 19.99 -24.46 -9.70
N GLN A 156 19.15 -25.49 -9.67
CA GLN A 156 18.97 -26.49 -10.73
C GLN A 156 17.84 -26.11 -11.71
N GLY A 157 17.21 -24.95 -11.54
CA GLY A 157 16.14 -24.44 -12.41
C GLY A 157 14.75 -25.04 -12.15
N THR A 158 14.58 -25.84 -11.10
CA THR A 158 13.26 -26.38 -10.72
C THR A 158 12.46 -25.34 -9.92
N LYS A 159 11.14 -25.30 -10.10
CA LYS A 159 10.27 -24.41 -9.30
C LYS A 159 10.32 -24.83 -7.83
N ASN A 160 10.61 -23.91 -6.92
CA ASN A 160 10.63 -24.22 -5.50
C ASN A 160 9.19 -24.37 -4.96
N PRO A 161 8.86 -25.49 -4.30
CA PRO A 161 7.59 -25.66 -3.63
C PRO A 161 7.49 -24.76 -2.38
N LEU A 162 6.26 -24.37 -1.99
CA LEU A 162 6.06 -23.57 -0.78
C LEU A 162 6.44 -24.34 0.49
N SER A 163 6.30 -25.68 0.47
CA SER A 163 6.65 -26.57 1.57
C SER A 163 8.14 -26.50 1.96
N ASP A 164 9.04 -26.21 1.01
CA ASP A 164 10.48 -26.11 1.28
C ASP A 164 10.80 -24.95 2.24
N TYR A 165 9.93 -23.95 2.29
CA TYR A 165 10.03 -22.82 3.21
C TYR A 165 9.22 -23.02 4.50
N SER A 166 8.71 -24.24 4.75
CA SER A 166 7.84 -24.55 5.89
C SER A 166 6.58 -23.66 5.94
N ILE A 167 6.03 -23.33 4.77
CA ILE A 167 4.76 -22.62 4.65
C ILE A 167 3.63 -23.61 4.86
N VAL A 168 2.80 -23.33 5.86
CA VAL A 168 1.66 -24.15 6.30
C VAL A 168 0.40 -23.27 6.40
N PRO A 169 -0.80 -23.83 6.61
CA PRO A 169 -1.98 -23.02 6.88
C PRO A 169 -1.76 -21.98 7.97
N GLU A 170 -2.36 -20.81 7.81
CA GLU A 170 -2.21 -19.61 8.63
C GLU A 170 -0.83 -18.92 8.58
N SER A 171 0.08 -19.35 7.69
CA SER A 171 1.35 -18.65 7.47
C SER A 171 1.13 -17.23 6.92
N HIS A 172 1.99 -16.31 7.34
CA HIS A 172 1.98 -14.91 6.91
C HIS A 172 3.26 -14.64 6.12
N ILE A 173 3.12 -14.45 4.81
CA ILE A 173 4.19 -14.18 3.86
C ILE A 173 4.18 -12.67 3.57
N GLN A 174 5.34 -12.01 3.60
CA GLN A 174 5.42 -10.60 3.26
C GLN A 174 5.63 -10.44 1.75
N LEU A 175 4.91 -9.48 1.16
CA LEU A 175 5.08 -9.04 -0.23
C LEU A 175 5.65 -7.63 -0.27
N MET A 176 6.85 -7.52 -0.81
CA MET A 176 7.49 -6.26 -1.19
C MET A 176 7.31 -6.03 -2.69
N VAL A 177 6.72 -4.88 -3.05
CA VAL A 177 6.54 -4.49 -4.45
C VAL A 177 7.75 -3.69 -4.89
N LEU A 178 8.54 -4.29 -5.77
CA LEU A 178 9.71 -3.66 -6.37
C LEU A 178 9.26 -2.63 -7.40
N LEU A 179 9.46 -1.34 -7.09
CA LEU A 179 9.19 -0.27 -8.04
C LEU A 179 10.32 -0.18 -9.06
N TYR A 180 11.56 -0.27 -8.55
CA TYR A 180 12.77 -0.14 -9.33
C TYR A 180 13.90 -1.00 -8.73
N SER A 181 14.55 -1.81 -9.56
CA SER A 181 15.77 -2.54 -9.20
C SER A 181 16.97 -1.68 -9.58
N ILE A 182 17.85 -1.32 -8.64
CA ILE A 182 19.10 -0.65 -9.01
C ILE A 182 20.15 -1.74 -9.23
N SER A 183 20.19 -2.29 -10.45
CA SER A 183 21.25 -3.23 -10.83
C SER A 183 22.56 -2.48 -11.08
N LYS A 184 23.70 -3.19 -11.04
CA LYS A 184 25.01 -2.64 -11.46
C LYS A 184 24.97 -2.05 -12.88
N GLU A 185 24.08 -2.53 -13.74
CA GLU A 185 23.92 -2.07 -15.12
C GLU A 185 23.17 -0.73 -15.20
N LEU A 186 22.23 -0.48 -14.28
CA LEU A 186 21.46 0.76 -14.22
C LEU A 186 22.22 1.91 -13.54
N SER A 187 23.32 1.60 -12.83
CA SER A 187 24.28 2.56 -12.26
C SER A 187 23.64 3.74 -11.51
N ILE A 188 22.52 3.51 -10.82
CA ILE A 188 21.91 4.55 -10.00
C ILE A 188 22.77 4.76 -8.76
N ASN A 189 23.53 5.84 -8.78
CA ASN A 189 24.51 6.19 -7.76
C ASN A 189 24.01 7.32 -6.88
N ALA A 190 22.94 8.00 -7.31
CA ALA A 190 22.37 9.11 -6.61
C ALA A 190 20.85 9.10 -6.72
N LEU A 191 20.22 9.79 -5.78
CA LEU A 191 18.79 9.93 -5.72
C LEU A 191 18.44 11.36 -5.38
N THR A 192 17.47 11.90 -6.10
CA THR A 192 16.80 13.17 -5.78
C THR A 192 15.33 12.87 -5.52
N PHE A 193 14.83 13.28 -4.36
CA PHE A 193 13.42 13.37 -4.04
C PHE A 193 13.01 14.84 -4.06
N ASP A 194 12.11 15.17 -4.97
CA ASP A 194 11.74 16.54 -5.32
C ASP A 194 10.23 16.72 -5.13
N LEU A 195 9.83 17.45 -4.08
CA LEU A 195 8.46 17.57 -3.61
C LEU A 195 7.94 18.99 -3.74
N PHE A 196 6.74 19.15 -4.31
CA PHE A 196 6.05 20.43 -4.42
C PHE A 196 4.65 20.35 -3.82
N TRP A 197 4.19 21.47 -3.28
CA TRP A 197 2.80 21.66 -2.84
C TRP A 197 2.33 23.08 -3.09
N GLY A 198 1.01 23.28 -3.14
CA GLY A 198 0.40 24.60 -3.01
C GLY A 198 0.01 24.89 -1.56
N TYR A 199 -0.17 26.15 -1.21
CA TYR A 199 -0.58 26.54 0.13
C TYR A 199 -2.01 26.07 0.45
N PRO A 200 -2.30 25.71 1.71
CA PRO A 200 -3.66 25.40 2.13
C PRO A 200 -4.64 26.55 1.88
N THR A 201 -5.93 26.27 1.99
CA THR A 201 -7.00 27.26 1.76
C THR A 201 -6.88 28.49 2.67
N THR A 202 -6.26 28.35 3.85
CA THR A 202 -6.01 29.44 4.79
C THR A 202 -4.54 29.51 5.15
N GLY A 203 -3.86 30.57 4.70
CA GLY A 203 -2.46 30.86 5.03
C GLY A 203 -1.45 30.00 4.28
N SER A 204 -0.21 29.99 4.75
CA SER A 204 0.86 29.11 4.27
C SER A 204 1.13 28.02 5.30
N ASP A 205 1.45 26.82 4.85
CA ASP A 205 1.88 25.72 5.71
C ASP A 205 2.79 24.78 4.92
N PHE A 206 3.36 23.79 5.59
CA PHE A 206 4.42 22.93 5.07
C PHE A 206 3.94 21.49 4.90
N LEU A 207 4.21 20.96 3.71
CA LEU A 207 4.11 19.54 3.42
C LEU A 207 5.54 19.00 3.37
N ASP A 208 5.93 18.31 4.42
CA ASP A 208 7.31 17.90 4.62
C ASP A 208 7.62 16.59 3.90
N GLY A 209 8.59 16.67 3.00
CA GLY A 209 9.43 15.52 2.65
C GLY A 209 10.40 15.23 3.79
N THR A 210 10.55 13.98 4.19
CA THR A 210 11.52 13.56 5.22
C THR A 210 12.22 12.29 4.77
N CYS A 211 13.53 12.20 4.98
CA CYS A 211 14.31 10.99 4.76
C CYS A 211 14.85 10.45 6.09
N MET A 212 14.46 9.23 6.47
CA MET A 212 14.95 8.57 7.68
C MET A 212 15.89 7.42 7.32
N LEU A 213 17.11 7.47 7.85
CA LEU A 213 18.15 6.45 7.65
C LEU A 213 18.05 5.41 8.75
N TYR A 214 18.24 4.15 8.35
CA TYR A 214 18.36 3.03 9.28
C TYR A 214 19.64 2.26 9.00
N THR A 215 20.18 1.66 10.06
CA THR A 215 21.28 0.69 10.04
C THR A 215 20.76 -0.69 10.44
N GLY A 216 21.53 -1.74 10.15
CA GLY A 216 21.15 -3.12 10.48
C GLY A 216 20.11 -3.72 9.52
N ILE A 217 19.80 -5.01 9.71
CA ILE A 217 18.88 -5.77 8.84
C ILE A 217 17.82 -6.50 9.68
N GLY A 218 16.64 -6.73 9.09
CA GLY A 218 15.52 -7.41 9.77
C GLY A 218 15.18 -6.80 11.13
N SER A 219 15.12 -7.64 12.16
CA SER A 219 14.80 -7.25 13.55
C SER A 219 15.85 -6.37 14.23
N GLU A 220 17.07 -6.30 13.69
CA GLU A 220 18.14 -5.44 14.20
C GLU A 220 18.14 -4.05 13.55
N SER A 221 17.21 -3.78 12.64
CA SER A 221 17.08 -2.49 11.96
C SER A 221 16.82 -1.36 12.97
N GLN A 222 17.72 -0.39 13.09
CA GLN A 222 17.62 0.74 14.01
C GLN A 222 17.62 2.07 13.26
N HIS A 223 16.84 3.03 13.76
CA HIS A 223 16.86 4.41 13.26
C HIS A 223 18.21 5.06 13.56
N TYR A 224 18.75 5.80 12.59
CA TYR A 224 20.06 6.42 12.69
C TYR A 224 20.03 7.94 12.58
N ARG A 225 19.42 8.47 11.51
CA ARG A 225 19.32 9.92 11.24
C ARG A 225 17.99 10.25 10.59
N THR A 226 17.51 11.47 10.84
CA THR A 226 16.35 12.06 10.17
C THR A 226 16.82 13.32 9.45
N PHE A 227 16.62 13.37 8.14
CA PHE A 227 16.81 14.55 7.31
C PHE A 227 15.44 15.15 7.02
N ASP A 228 15.20 16.34 7.56
CA ASP A 228 13.96 17.10 7.42
C ASP A 228 14.28 18.60 7.22
N TYR A 229 13.26 19.45 7.31
CA TYR A 229 13.39 20.90 7.15
C TYR A 229 14.43 21.55 8.09
N ALA A 230 14.63 20.99 9.30
CA ALA A 230 15.52 21.54 10.32
C ALA A 230 16.88 20.84 10.31
N ALA A 231 16.90 19.51 10.19
CA ALA A 231 18.08 18.68 10.20
C ALA A 231 18.60 18.41 8.78
N THR A 232 19.06 19.48 8.11
CA THR A 232 19.29 19.43 6.67
C THR A 232 20.57 18.73 6.22
N ARG A 233 21.57 18.61 7.11
CA ARG A 233 22.87 17.97 6.86
C ARG A 233 23.45 17.39 8.15
N PHE A 234 24.25 16.34 8.03
CA PHE A 234 25.02 15.76 9.12
C PHE A 234 26.46 15.51 8.68
N SER A 235 27.43 15.74 9.55
CA SER A 235 28.86 15.59 9.22
C SER A 235 29.28 14.13 9.02
N ASP A 236 28.63 13.20 9.71
CA ASP A 236 28.86 11.76 9.60
C ASP A 236 28.17 11.13 8.39
N ILE A 237 27.20 11.85 7.77
CA ILE A 237 26.53 11.45 6.53
C ILE A 237 26.57 12.65 5.55
N PRO A 238 27.75 13.01 5.03
CA PRO A 238 27.88 14.18 4.13
C PRO A 238 27.23 13.96 2.76
N ASN A 239 26.84 12.73 2.46
CA ASN A 239 26.33 12.27 1.17
C ASN A 239 24.83 12.51 1.00
N ILE A 240 24.15 13.03 2.02
CA ILE A 240 22.74 13.41 1.96
C ILE A 240 22.58 14.88 2.32
N SER A 241 21.66 15.56 1.63
CA SER A 241 21.23 16.90 2.03
C SER A 241 19.75 17.10 1.80
N HIS A 242 19.14 17.90 2.66
CA HIS A 242 17.78 18.43 2.52
C HIS A 242 17.86 19.94 2.25
N SER A 243 16.94 20.48 1.47
CA SER A 243 16.91 21.90 1.11
C SER A 243 16.48 22.86 2.23
N GLY A 244 15.96 22.36 3.36
CA GLY A 244 15.00 23.10 4.18
C GLY A 244 13.71 23.44 3.42
N ASP A 245 12.87 24.30 4.03
CA ASP A 245 11.66 24.84 3.42
C ASP A 245 11.98 25.88 2.33
N ILE A 246 11.50 25.64 1.10
CA ILE A 246 11.55 26.64 0.03
C ILE A 246 10.12 27.13 -0.23
N MET A 247 9.84 28.37 0.14
CA MET A 247 8.50 28.96 0.09
C MET A 247 8.43 30.09 -0.94
N ASP A 248 7.61 29.89 -1.97
CA ASP A 248 7.26 30.90 -2.96
C ASP A 248 5.90 31.52 -2.60
N HIS A 249 5.95 32.66 -1.90
CA HIS A 249 4.76 33.38 -1.47
C HIS A 249 4.01 34.07 -2.63
N ILE A 250 4.68 34.34 -3.75
CA ILE A 250 4.05 35.00 -4.91
C ILE A 250 3.12 34.01 -5.60
N ASN A 251 3.60 32.79 -5.84
CA ASN A 251 2.83 31.74 -6.50
C ASN A 251 2.10 30.82 -5.52
N GLN A 252 2.25 31.04 -4.21
CA GLN A 252 1.67 30.23 -3.12
C GLN A 252 2.06 28.76 -3.23
N ARG A 253 3.35 28.51 -3.43
CA ARG A 253 3.92 27.17 -3.57
C ARG A 253 5.00 26.92 -2.52
N GLY A 254 5.09 25.68 -2.07
CA GLY A 254 6.22 25.20 -1.30
C GLY A 254 6.95 24.10 -2.04
N HIS A 255 8.20 23.89 -1.67
CA HIS A 255 9.11 22.96 -2.31
C HIS A 255 10.14 22.41 -1.32
N HIS A 256 10.37 21.10 -1.34
CA HIS A 256 11.47 20.40 -0.67
C HIS A 256 12.26 19.59 -1.68
N CYS A 257 13.57 19.57 -1.52
CA CYS A 257 14.46 18.70 -2.28
C CYS A 257 15.41 17.96 -1.33
N ILE A 258 15.44 16.64 -1.44
CA ILE A 258 16.36 15.76 -0.73
C ILE A 258 17.25 15.08 -1.75
N THR A 259 18.55 15.20 -1.60
CA THR A 259 19.53 14.51 -2.45
C THR A 259 20.32 13.51 -1.61
N ALA A 260 20.62 12.35 -2.19
CA ALA A 260 21.41 11.30 -1.57
C ALA A 260 22.36 10.67 -2.59
N ASN A 261 23.66 10.63 -2.29
CA ASN A 261 24.63 9.86 -3.08
C ASN A 261 24.76 8.46 -2.47
N LEU A 262 24.07 7.50 -3.10
CA LEU A 262 23.98 6.10 -2.67
C LEU A 262 25.30 5.35 -2.83
N ALA A 263 26.14 5.70 -3.82
CA ALA A 263 27.42 5.04 -4.07
C ALA A 263 28.47 5.30 -2.98
N SER A 264 28.32 6.40 -2.26
CA SER A 264 29.23 6.81 -1.18
C SER A 264 28.56 6.78 0.19
N MET A 265 27.40 6.13 0.29
CA MET A 265 26.70 5.95 1.56
C MET A 265 27.54 5.08 2.52
N PRO A 266 27.63 5.43 3.82
CA PRO A 266 28.35 4.60 4.77
C PRO A 266 27.87 3.14 4.78
N PRO A 267 28.79 2.16 4.96
CA PRO A 267 28.46 0.74 4.85
C PRO A 267 27.31 0.30 5.76
N ASP A 268 27.25 0.84 6.98
CA ASP A 268 26.27 0.46 8.00
C ASP A 268 24.85 0.95 7.70
N VAL A 269 24.69 1.96 6.82
CA VAL A 269 23.37 2.43 6.40
C VAL A 269 22.79 1.45 5.40
N THR A 270 21.66 0.85 5.74
CA THR A 270 21.02 -0.22 4.98
C THR A 270 19.73 0.21 4.31
N LYS A 271 19.05 1.22 4.88
CA LYS A 271 17.73 1.67 4.41
C LYS A 271 17.58 3.19 4.51
N LEU A 272 16.88 3.76 3.52
CA LEU A 272 16.41 5.14 3.52
C LEU A 272 14.90 5.12 3.30
N TYR A 273 14.13 5.54 4.30
CA TYR A 273 12.67 5.72 4.18
C TYR A 273 12.35 7.13 3.74
N PHE A 274 11.49 7.26 2.73
CA PHE A 274 10.98 8.55 2.28
C PHE A 274 9.53 8.71 2.75
N ILE A 275 9.32 9.76 3.54
CA ILE A 275 8.06 10.06 4.21
C ILE A 275 7.54 11.40 3.69
N LEU A 276 6.23 11.47 3.54
CA LEU A 276 5.49 12.71 3.33
C LEU A 276 4.63 12.95 4.56
N SER A 277 4.67 14.14 5.15
CA SER A 277 3.85 14.47 6.32
C SER A 277 3.42 15.93 6.36
N ALA A 278 2.23 16.21 6.87
CA ALA A 278 1.81 17.57 7.16
C ALA A 278 2.64 18.16 8.33
N TYR A 279 2.86 19.46 8.33
CA TYR A 279 3.37 20.18 9.51
C TYR A 279 2.23 20.52 10.45
N ASN A 280 1.55 21.67 10.24
CA ASN A 280 0.49 22.14 11.12
C ASN A 280 -0.92 21.73 10.64
N SER A 281 -1.08 21.48 9.34
CA SER A 281 -2.35 21.09 8.73
C SER A 281 -2.83 19.74 9.26
N PRO A 282 -4.15 19.53 9.37
CA PRO A 282 -4.70 18.28 9.88
C PRO A 282 -4.29 17.02 9.11
N ASN A 283 -4.03 17.14 7.81
CA ASN A 283 -3.65 16.02 6.96
C ASN A 283 -3.01 16.49 5.64
N ILE A 284 -2.47 15.53 4.87
CA ILE A 284 -1.85 15.76 3.57
C ILE A 284 -2.85 16.32 2.54
N GLY A 285 -4.14 15.99 2.67
CA GLY A 285 -5.21 16.45 1.77
C GLY A 285 -5.49 17.95 1.84
N CYS A 286 -5.00 18.65 2.86
CA CYS A 286 -5.12 20.10 2.97
C CYS A 286 -4.25 20.87 1.96
N PHE A 287 -3.25 20.21 1.37
CA PHE A 287 -2.32 20.83 0.43
C PHE A 287 -2.79 20.62 -1.02
N PRO A 288 -3.10 21.68 -1.78
CA PRO A 288 -3.51 21.55 -3.16
C PRO A 288 -2.34 21.16 -4.08
N ASN A 289 -2.66 20.36 -5.09
CA ASN A 289 -1.74 19.91 -6.14
C ASN A 289 -0.39 19.38 -5.63
N PRO A 290 -0.36 18.51 -4.60
CA PRO A 290 0.90 17.98 -4.12
C PRO A 290 1.45 17.00 -5.16
N SER A 291 2.74 17.11 -5.44
CA SER A 291 3.41 16.28 -6.45
C SER A 291 4.84 16.04 -6.05
N PHE A 292 5.38 14.87 -6.39
CA PHE A 292 6.79 14.60 -6.19
C PHE A 292 7.38 13.84 -7.37
N ASN A 293 8.69 13.96 -7.54
CA ASN A 293 9.50 13.11 -8.38
C ASN A 293 10.62 12.49 -7.55
N MET A 294 10.94 11.22 -7.81
CA MET A 294 12.09 10.55 -7.22
C MET A 294 12.88 9.93 -8.35
N PHE A 295 14.09 10.40 -8.60
CA PHE A 295 14.87 10.07 -9.81
C PHE A 295 16.38 10.04 -9.52
N ASP A 296 17.15 9.40 -10.39
CA ASP A 296 18.60 9.59 -10.42
C ASP A 296 18.91 10.84 -11.26
N PRO A 297 19.72 11.80 -10.77
CA PRO A 297 20.12 12.97 -11.55
C PRO A 297 20.73 12.67 -12.93
N SER A 298 21.37 11.52 -13.11
CA SER A 298 21.92 11.05 -14.39
C SER A 298 20.87 10.50 -15.36
N ASN A 299 19.68 10.17 -14.86
CA ASN A 299 18.53 9.71 -15.65
C ASN A 299 17.22 10.26 -15.07
N PRO A 300 16.97 11.58 -15.20
CA PRO A 300 15.88 12.27 -14.53
C PRO A 300 14.48 11.84 -14.99
N ASP A 301 14.37 11.28 -16.20
CA ASP A 301 13.10 10.79 -16.73
C ASP A 301 12.70 9.42 -16.16
N ALA A 302 13.63 8.71 -15.51
CA ALA A 302 13.38 7.42 -14.87
C ALA A 302 12.87 7.63 -13.43
N GLN A 303 11.55 7.68 -13.26
CA GLN A 303 10.94 7.76 -11.95
C GLN A 303 11.13 6.45 -11.14
N LEU A 304 11.82 6.57 -10.00
CA LEU A 304 12.19 5.48 -9.09
C LEU A 304 11.08 5.12 -8.11
N CYS A 305 10.22 6.08 -7.77
CA CYS A 305 9.07 5.86 -6.90
C CYS A 305 7.81 6.46 -7.51
N SER A 306 6.80 5.61 -7.69
CA SER A 306 5.45 6.00 -8.07
C SER A 306 4.53 5.82 -6.86
N TYR A 307 4.01 6.92 -6.33
CA TYR A 307 2.98 6.89 -5.29
C TYR A 307 1.90 7.93 -5.62
N THR A 308 0.63 7.59 -5.40
CA THR A 308 -0.48 8.54 -5.57
C THR A 308 -0.74 9.24 -4.24
N ILE A 309 -0.21 10.45 -4.06
CA ILE A 309 -0.32 11.25 -2.82
C ILE A 309 -1.77 11.32 -2.31
N GLN A 310 -2.74 11.47 -3.22
CA GLN A 310 -4.16 11.54 -2.86
C GLN A 310 -4.67 10.34 -2.06
N SER A 311 -4.01 9.18 -2.17
CA SER A 311 -4.35 7.98 -1.37
C SER A 311 -4.08 8.16 0.12
N ALA A 312 -3.28 9.15 0.50
CA ALA A 312 -2.97 9.54 1.87
C ALA A 312 -3.65 10.85 2.30
N ALA A 313 -4.60 11.38 1.51
CA ALA A 313 -5.20 12.69 1.76
C ALA A 313 -5.77 12.84 3.18
N ASP A 314 -6.42 11.80 3.71
CA ASP A 314 -7.03 11.83 5.05
C ASP A 314 -6.04 11.52 6.19
N SER A 315 -4.73 11.39 5.89
CA SER A 315 -3.70 11.01 6.87
C SER A 315 -2.70 12.13 7.10
N GLN A 316 -2.14 12.18 8.30
CA GLN A 316 -1.09 13.14 8.67
C GLN A 316 0.25 12.81 8.02
N ALA A 317 0.53 11.53 7.81
CA ALA A 317 1.78 11.08 7.18
C ALA A 317 1.60 9.80 6.38
N VAL A 318 2.47 9.62 5.39
CA VAL A 318 2.63 8.36 4.66
C VAL A 318 4.11 8.05 4.48
N ILE A 319 4.50 6.83 4.82
CA ILE A 319 5.77 6.25 4.40
C ILE A 319 5.58 5.78 2.97
N MET A 320 6.14 6.51 2.00
CA MET A 320 5.89 6.28 0.57
C MET A 320 6.65 5.05 0.07
N CYS A 321 7.96 5.03 0.30
CA CYS A 321 8.84 3.99 -0.17
C CYS A 321 10.06 3.83 0.75
N VAL A 322 10.80 2.74 0.53
CA VAL A 322 12.11 2.52 1.10
C VAL A 322 13.11 2.23 0.00
N VAL A 323 14.29 2.82 0.11
CA VAL A 323 15.49 2.45 -0.65
C VAL A 323 16.32 1.54 0.25
N GLU A 324 16.47 0.28 -0.12
CA GLU A 324 17.11 -0.75 0.72
C GLU A 324 18.24 -1.48 -0.03
N LYS A 325 19.34 -1.77 0.68
CA LYS A 325 20.40 -2.64 0.16
C LYS A 325 19.95 -4.09 0.08
N ASN A 326 20.25 -4.74 -1.04
CA ASN A 326 20.13 -6.19 -1.18
C ASN A 326 21.41 -6.92 -0.74
N ASP A 327 21.39 -8.26 -0.80
CA ASP A 327 22.48 -9.13 -0.35
C ASP A 327 23.81 -8.93 -1.11
N ILE A 328 23.77 -8.35 -2.32
CA ILE A 328 24.96 -8.03 -3.11
C ILE A 328 25.37 -6.56 -3.00
N ASN A 329 24.84 -5.85 -1.98
CA ASN A 329 25.12 -4.46 -1.67
C ASN A 329 24.71 -3.46 -2.76
N SER A 330 23.73 -3.84 -3.60
CA SER A 330 23.05 -2.95 -4.54
C SER A 330 21.75 -2.41 -3.91
N TRP A 331 21.34 -1.21 -4.30
CA TRP A 331 20.11 -0.60 -3.79
C TRP A 331 18.86 -1.10 -4.53
N ASN A 332 17.71 -1.06 -3.89
CA ASN A 332 16.41 -1.35 -4.48
C ASN A 332 15.39 -0.38 -3.92
N VAL A 333 14.39 -0.01 -4.74
CA VAL A 333 13.30 0.87 -4.31
C VAL A 333 12.01 0.06 -4.21
N PHE A 334 11.45 -0.02 -3.00
CA PHE A 334 10.22 -0.74 -2.70
C PHE A 334 9.10 0.22 -2.34
N GLU A 335 7.90 -0.06 -2.84
CA GLU A 335 6.69 0.65 -2.44
C GLU A 335 6.31 0.28 -1.01
N ILE A 336 5.97 1.28 -0.19
CA ILE A 336 5.43 1.07 1.15
C ILE A 336 3.97 1.51 1.21
N GLY A 337 3.68 2.79 0.94
CA GLY A 337 2.33 3.35 0.98
C GLY A 337 1.61 3.19 2.34
N LYS A 338 2.34 3.17 3.46
CA LYS A 338 1.81 2.94 4.81
C LYS A 338 1.48 4.27 5.46
N LEU A 339 0.21 4.45 5.85
CA LEU A 339 -0.26 5.64 6.57
C LEU A 339 0.21 5.62 8.03
N SER A 340 0.44 6.81 8.60
CA SER A 340 0.82 7.02 9.99
C SER A 340 0.09 8.21 10.60
N ALA A 341 -0.14 8.14 11.92
CA ALA A 341 -0.71 9.22 12.71
C ALA A 341 0.34 10.24 13.21
N GLY A 342 1.59 10.09 12.78
CA GLY A 342 2.65 11.07 13.07
C GLY A 342 2.66 12.19 12.05
N ASN A 343 3.47 13.22 12.28
CA ASN A 343 3.61 14.36 11.40
C ASN A 343 4.99 15.02 11.58
N ALA A 344 5.28 16.11 10.85
CA ALA A 344 6.61 16.76 10.92
C ALA A 344 6.91 17.41 12.29
N MET A 345 5.90 17.60 13.14
CA MET A 345 6.07 18.07 14.52
C MET A 345 6.26 16.92 15.53
N ASN A 346 5.88 15.69 15.16
CA ASN A 346 5.95 14.51 16.03
C ASN A 346 6.18 13.24 15.21
N TYR A 347 7.46 12.86 15.10
CA TYR A 347 7.88 11.68 14.35
C TYR A 347 7.69 10.34 15.09
N GLN A 348 7.39 10.32 16.40
CA GLN A 348 7.33 9.07 17.15
C GLN A 348 6.36 8.04 16.55
N PRO A 349 5.13 8.39 16.11
CA PRO A 349 4.25 7.42 15.46
C PRO A 349 4.77 6.95 14.09
N ILE A 350 5.51 7.80 13.35
CA ILE A 350 6.16 7.42 12.09
C ILE A 350 7.27 6.39 12.37
N LEU A 351 8.12 6.63 13.37
CA LEU A 351 9.15 5.67 13.80
C LEU A 351 8.53 4.33 14.23
N ASN A 352 7.46 4.36 15.03
CA ASN A 352 6.74 3.14 15.44
C ASN A 352 6.16 2.38 14.23
N THR A 353 5.66 3.12 13.22
CA THR A 353 5.13 2.53 11.99
C THR A 353 6.24 1.85 11.19
N ILE A 354 7.40 2.49 11.05
CA ILE A 354 8.56 1.91 10.35
C ILE A 354 9.11 0.69 11.10
N ASN A 355 9.19 0.75 12.42
CA ASN A 355 9.60 -0.41 13.22
C ASN A 355 8.66 -1.61 13.01
N GLY A 356 7.35 -1.38 12.93
CA GLY A 356 6.38 -2.42 12.59
C GLY A 356 6.55 -2.99 11.18
N ILE A 357 7.04 -2.19 10.22
CA ILE A 357 7.39 -2.67 8.87
C ILE A 357 8.63 -3.58 8.93
N ASN A 358 9.64 -3.22 9.73
CA ASN A 358 10.92 -3.94 9.85
C ASN A 358 10.85 -5.26 10.63
N GLN A 359 9.77 -5.50 11.38
CA GLN A 359 9.59 -6.71 12.18
C GLN A 359 9.19 -7.96 11.37
N TYR A 360 8.81 -7.78 10.11
CA TYR A 360 8.40 -8.85 9.18
C TYR A 360 9.34 -8.87 7.98
#